data_AF-A0A1G7MTM2-F1
#
_entry.id   AF-A0A1G7MTM2-F1
#
_cell.length_a   1.000
_cell.length_b   1.000
_cell.length_c   1.000
_cell.angle_alpha   90.00
_cell.angle_beta   90.00
_cell.angle_gamma   90.00
#
_symmetry.space_group_name_H-M   'P 1'
#
loop_
_entity.id
_entity.type
_entity.pdbx_description
1 polymer ?
#
loop_
_entity_poly.entity_id
_entity_poly.type
_entity_poly.pdbx_seq_one_letter_code
_entity_poly.pdbx_strand_id
1 'polypeptide(L)'
;MTEGTLVVQTLERPLRPGEVSLDELERAFRETETEVAAPAPAVKPAAAAAAAEPTEAAKKPARKAAGEEVQEGDKIANQSIRVNVDTLEHLMTMVSELVLTRNQLLEISRRNEDTEFKVPLQRLSNVTAELQEGVMKTRMQPIGNAWQKLPRIVRDLSGELGKQIELEMHGADTELDRQVLDLIKDPLTHMVRNSA
;
A
#
# COMPACT_ATOMS: atom_id res chain seq x y z
N MET A 1 1.06 -30.48 -12.40
CA MET A 1 -0.32 -30.06 -12.10
C MET A 1 -0.54 -30.41 -10.64
N THR A 2 -0.66 -29.43 -9.76
CA THR A 2 -1.04 -29.66 -8.36
C THR A 2 -2.52 -29.32 -8.26
N GLU A 3 -3.37 -30.35 -8.24
CA GLU A 3 -4.78 -30.20 -7.93
C GLU A 3 -4.91 -29.71 -6.49
N GLY A 4 -5.39 -28.49 -6.32
CA GLY A 4 -5.74 -27.97 -5.00
C GLY A 4 -6.95 -28.73 -4.49
N THR A 5 -6.75 -29.61 -3.51
CA THR A 5 -7.86 -30.28 -2.83
C THR A 5 -8.57 -29.26 -1.95
N LEU A 6 -9.83 -28.95 -2.25
CA LEU A 6 -10.68 -28.13 -1.39
C LEU A 6 -10.93 -28.89 -0.09
N VAL A 7 -10.37 -28.39 1.01
CA VAL A 7 -10.64 -28.93 2.34
C VAL A 7 -11.97 -28.35 2.81
N VAL A 8 -13.02 -29.17 2.80
CA VAL A 8 -14.34 -28.81 3.33
C VAL A 8 -14.21 -28.73 4.85
N GLN A 9 -14.20 -27.53 5.42
CA GLN A 9 -14.19 -27.34 6.86
C GLN A 9 -15.60 -27.57 7.41
N THR A 10 -15.84 -28.74 8.00
CA THR A 10 -17.04 -29.02 8.76
C THR A 10 -16.86 -28.59 10.21
N LEU A 11 -17.81 -27.82 10.75
CA LEU A 11 -17.84 -27.48 12.17
C LEU A 11 -18.15 -28.76 12.98
N GLU A 12 -17.21 -29.23 13.80
CA GLU A 12 -17.37 -30.40 14.68
C GLU A 12 -18.28 -30.15 15.89
N ARG A 13 -18.97 -28.99 15.94
CA ARG A 13 -19.88 -28.60 17.02
C ARG A 13 -21.21 -28.08 16.46
N PRO A 14 -22.34 -28.27 17.18
CA PRO A 14 -23.62 -27.70 16.77
C PRO A 14 -23.59 -26.16 16.78
N LEU A 15 -24.31 -25.55 15.85
CA LEU A 15 -24.45 -24.09 15.74
C LEU A 15 -25.17 -23.53 16.99
N ARG A 16 -24.66 -22.43 17.53
CA ARG A 16 -25.32 -21.70 18.62
C ARG A 16 -26.47 -20.84 18.07
N PRO A 17 -27.48 -20.49 18.88
CA PRO A 17 -28.55 -19.60 18.44
C PRO A 17 -27.98 -18.27 17.92
N GLY A 18 -28.23 -17.96 16.64
CA GLY A 18 -27.72 -16.76 15.95
C GLY A 18 -26.46 -16.98 15.10
N GLU A 19 -25.86 -18.18 15.09
CA GLU A 19 -24.78 -18.53 14.15
C GLU A 19 -25.36 -19.06 12.84
N VAL A 20 -24.94 -18.45 11.72
CA VAL A 20 -25.29 -18.89 10.36
C VAL A 20 -24.37 -20.02 9.90
N SER A 21 -24.91 -20.96 9.14
CA SER A 21 -24.13 -22.09 8.63
C SER A 21 -23.15 -21.66 7.52
N LEU A 22 -22.06 -22.42 7.33
CA LEU A 22 -21.08 -22.14 6.27
C LEU A 22 -21.72 -22.21 4.87
N ASP A 23 -22.65 -23.15 4.67
CA ASP A 23 -23.40 -23.30 3.41
C ASP A 23 -24.28 -22.08 3.12
N GLU A 24 -24.85 -21.47 4.15
CA GLU A 24 -25.70 -20.28 4.04
C GLU A 24 -24.88 -19.03 3.74
N LEU A 25 -23.68 -18.91 4.32
CA LEU A 25 -22.71 -17.87 3.99
C LEU A 25 -22.16 -18.00 2.56
N GLU A 26 -21.82 -19.21 2.13
CA GLU A 26 -21.36 -19.46 0.76
C GLU A 26 -22.46 -19.17 -0.27
N ARG A 27 -23.70 -19.52 0.06
CA ARG A 27 -24.85 -19.22 -0.78
C ARG A 27 -25.09 -17.72 -0.88
N ALA A 28 -25.05 -17.01 0.24
CA ALA A 28 -25.17 -15.54 0.25
C ALA A 28 -24.06 -14.88 -0.58
N PHE A 29 -22.82 -15.38 -0.51
CA PHE A 29 -21.69 -14.90 -1.29
C PHE A 29 -21.84 -15.16 -2.79
N ARG A 30 -22.43 -16.29 -3.21
CA ARG A 30 -22.69 -16.59 -4.63
C ARG A 30 -23.91 -15.86 -5.19
N GLU A 31 -24.90 -15.57 -4.36
CA GLU A 31 -26.13 -14.87 -4.76
C GLU A 31 -25.97 -13.35 -4.74
N THR A 32 -24.88 -12.80 -4.19
CA THR A 32 -24.59 -11.37 -4.31
C THR A 32 -24.09 -11.07 -5.73
N GLU A 33 -24.92 -10.39 -6.52
CA GLU A 33 -24.53 -9.88 -7.83
C GLU A 33 -23.33 -8.93 -7.68
N THR A 34 -22.17 -9.32 -8.22
CA THR A 34 -21.05 -8.41 -8.42
C THR A 34 -21.49 -7.31 -9.40
N GLU A 35 -21.82 -6.14 -8.87
CA GLU A 35 -21.90 -4.91 -9.66
C GLU A 35 -20.48 -4.55 -10.13
N VAL A 36 -20.12 -5.06 -11.31
CA VAL A 36 -18.92 -4.63 -12.02
C VAL A 36 -19.16 -3.20 -12.50
N ALA A 37 -18.80 -2.23 -11.65
CA ALA A 37 -18.80 -0.82 -12.02
C ALA A 37 -17.79 -0.61 -13.17
N ALA A 38 -18.33 -0.43 -14.38
CA ALA A 38 -17.57 0.00 -15.54
C ALA A 38 -16.94 1.39 -15.29
N PRO A 39 -15.71 1.65 -15.75
CA PRO A 39 -15.04 2.92 -15.50
C PRO A 39 -15.72 4.07 -16.26
N ALA A 40 -16.25 5.04 -15.52
CA ALA A 40 -16.78 6.27 -16.08
C ALA A 40 -15.64 7.17 -16.64
N PRO A 41 -15.87 7.88 -17.77
CA PRO A 41 -14.84 8.61 -18.49
C PRO A 41 -14.39 9.90 -17.79
N ALA A 42 -13.09 10.18 -17.92
CA ALA A 42 -12.37 11.31 -17.37
C ALA A 42 -12.97 12.68 -17.73
N VAL A 43 -13.25 13.47 -16.70
CA VAL A 43 -13.65 14.88 -16.81
C VAL A 43 -12.38 15.73 -17.00
N LYS A 44 -12.28 16.41 -18.14
CA LYS A 44 -11.26 17.44 -18.41
C LYS A 44 -11.46 18.64 -17.49
N PRO A 45 -10.42 19.16 -16.79
CA PRO A 45 -10.47 20.48 -16.19
C PRO A 45 -10.27 21.54 -17.28
N ALA A 46 -11.24 22.45 -17.35
CA ALA A 46 -11.22 23.64 -18.18
C ALA A 46 -10.16 24.64 -17.70
N ALA A 47 -9.53 25.30 -18.67
CA ALA A 47 -8.61 26.41 -18.50
C ALA A 47 -9.33 27.66 -17.99
N ALA A 48 -8.75 28.31 -16.97
CA ALA A 48 -8.95 29.72 -16.68
C ALA A 48 -7.83 30.22 -15.75
N ALA A 49 -6.90 31.01 -16.29
CA ALA A 49 -6.35 32.26 -15.71
C ALA A 49 -4.99 32.57 -16.35
N ALA A 50 -5.00 33.55 -17.25
CA ALA A 50 -3.81 34.21 -17.77
C ALA A 50 -3.57 35.54 -17.01
N ALA A 51 -2.28 35.85 -16.86
CA ALA A 51 -1.66 37.18 -16.76
C ALA A 51 -1.82 38.01 -15.47
N ALA A 52 -0.71 38.08 -14.70
CA ALA A 52 -0.16 39.34 -14.20
C ALA A 52 1.37 39.19 -14.00
N GLU A 53 2.10 40.24 -14.36
CA GLU A 53 3.53 40.34 -14.66
C GLU A 53 4.50 40.26 -13.46
N PRO A 54 5.81 39.99 -13.70
CA PRO A 54 6.85 39.91 -12.68
C PRO A 54 7.45 41.29 -12.36
N THR A 55 7.64 41.59 -11.07
CA THR A 55 8.43 42.75 -10.63
C THR A 55 9.72 42.30 -9.98
N GLU A 56 10.78 42.92 -10.46
CA GLU A 56 12.20 42.72 -10.17
C GLU A 56 12.63 43.34 -8.82
N ALA A 57 13.80 42.90 -8.36
CA ALA A 57 14.73 43.53 -7.42
C ALA A 57 14.54 43.32 -5.91
N ALA A 58 15.45 42.57 -5.27
CA ALA A 58 16.69 43.16 -4.73
C ALA A 58 17.39 42.29 -3.64
N LYS A 59 18.72 42.18 -3.81
CA LYS A 59 19.78 42.16 -2.77
C LYS A 59 20.11 40.86 -2.01
N LYS A 60 21.18 40.21 -2.51
CA LYS A 60 22.27 39.62 -1.72
C LYS A 60 23.01 40.71 -0.91
N PRO A 61 23.67 40.37 0.20
CA PRO A 61 25.12 40.25 0.10
C PRO A 61 25.71 39.04 0.85
N ALA A 62 26.85 38.60 0.33
CA ALA A 62 27.70 37.56 0.87
C ALA A 62 28.53 38.06 2.06
N ARG A 63 28.81 37.17 3.03
CA ARG A 63 29.97 37.29 3.90
C ARG A 63 30.70 35.95 4.06
N LYS A 64 31.85 35.92 3.39
CA LYS A 64 33.14 35.24 3.65
C LYS A 64 33.20 33.89 4.38
N ALA A 65 33.92 33.01 3.70
CA ALA A 65 34.57 31.79 4.16
C ALA A 65 35.62 32.01 5.27
N ALA A 66 35.60 31.08 6.21
CA ALA A 66 36.75 30.39 6.82
C ALA A 66 36.24 28.94 6.97
N GLY A 67 36.85 27.88 6.46
CA GLY A 67 38.28 27.61 6.39
C GLY A 67 38.63 26.66 7.53
N GLU A 68 38.11 25.43 7.49
CA GLU A 68 38.62 24.28 8.25
C GLU A 68 38.22 23.00 7.51
N GLU A 69 39.21 22.46 6.78
CA GLU A 69 39.28 21.04 6.42
C GLU A 69 39.32 20.23 7.73
N VAL A 70 38.48 19.20 7.87
CA VAL A 70 38.85 17.77 8.05
C VAL A 70 37.54 16.95 8.03
N GLN A 71 37.64 15.75 7.46
CA GLN A 71 36.70 14.60 7.47
C GLN A 71 35.90 14.35 6.19
N GLU A 72 36.65 14.01 5.14
CA GLU A 72 36.17 13.34 3.92
C GLU A 72 36.07 11.80 4.11
N GLY A 73 35.60 11.36 5.28
CA GLY A 73 35.50 9.94 5.64
C GLY A 73 34.14 9.51 6.19
N ASP A 74 33.24 10.44 6.52
CA ASP A 74 32.00 10.13 7.28
C ASP A 74 30.70 10.52 6.55
N LYS A 75 30.78 11.03 5.31
CA LYS A 75 29.60 11.51 4.55
C LYS A 75 28.85 10.43 3.75
N ILE A 76 29.30 9.18 3.80
CA ILE A 76 28.68 8.06 3.07
C ILE A 76 27.60 7.35 3.91
N ALA A 77 27.43 7.69 5.19
CA ALA A 77 26.67 6.86 6.11
C ALA A 77 25.14 7.02 6.08
N ASN A 78 24.53 8.02 5.42
CA ASN A 78 23.06 8.15 5.36
C ASN A 78 22.57 9.04 4.19
N GLN A 79 22.69 8.55 2.95
CA GLN A 79 22.04 9.20 1.81
C GLN A 79 20.57 8.80 1.75
N SER A 80 19.70 9.62 2.36
CA SER A 80 18.24 9.47 2.22
C SER A 80 17.73 10.33 1.05
N ILE A 81 16.83 9.76 0.24
CA ILE A 81 16.20 10.46 -0.89
C ILE A 81 14.71 10.54 -0.61
N ARG A 82 14.15 11.75 -0.69
CA ARG A 82 12.70 11.96 -0.66
C ARG A 82 12.16 11.84 -2.08
N VAL A 83 11.21 10.95 -2.27
CA VAL A 83 10.56 10.68 -3.56
C VAL A 83 9.09 11.10 -3.47
N ASN A 84 8.52 11.63 -4.56
CA ASN A 84 7.09 11.92 -4.62
C ASN A 84 6.30 10.59 -4.66
N VAL A 85 5.17 10.55 -3.95
CA VAL A 85 4.21 9.44 -3.97
C VAL A 85 3.78 9.10 -5.40
N ASP A 86 3.54 10.10 -6.25
CA ASP A 86 3.11 9.88 -7.63
C ASP A 86 4.15 9.08 -8.45
N THR A 87 5.44 9.26 -8.12
CA THR A 87 6.53 8.52 -8.77
C THR A 87 6.53 7.05 -8.38
N LEU A 88 6.29 6.75 -7.10
CA LEU A 88 6.16 5.36 -6.62
C LEU A 88 4.93 4.68 -7.22
N GLU A 89 3.81 5.41 -7.33
CA GLU A 89 2.59 4.89 -7.96
C GLU A 89 2.82 4.57 -9.45
N HIS A 90 3.50 5.47 -10.18
CA HIS A 90 3.85 5.21 -11.57
C HIS A 90 4.78 3.99 -11.74
N LEU A 91 5.78 3.84 -10.85
CA LEU A 91 6.64 2.66 -10.82
C LEU A 91 5.83 1.38 -10.60
N MET A 92 4.85 1.40 -9.69
CA MET A 92 3.96 0.26 -9.45
C MET A 92 3.15 -0.12 -10.68
N THR A 93 2.61 0.87 -11.41
CA THR A 93 1.90 0.62 -12.67
C THR A 93 2.81 -0.03 -13.70
N MET A 94 4.03 0.51 -13.91
CA MET A 94 4.98 -0.05 -14.87
C MET A 94 5.41 -1.48 -14.51
N VAL A 95 5.67 -1.75 -13.22
CA VAL A 95 5.98 -3.11 -12.75
C VAL A 95 4.80 -4.04 -12.98
N SER A 96 3.57 -3.58 -12.75
CA SER A 96 2.36 -4.38 -12.98
C SER A 96 2.19 -4.73 -14.46
N GLU A 97 2.41 -3.76 -15.36
CA GLU A 97 2.43 -4.01 -16.80
C GLU A 97 3.53 -5.00 -17.20
N LEU A 98 4.75 -4.85 -16.66
CA LEU A 98 5.85 -5.79 -16.89
C LEU A 98 5.51 -7.21 -16.45
N VAL A 99 4.86 -7.37 -15.30
CA VAL A 99 4.37 -8.65 -14.78
C VAL A 99 3.36 -9.27 -15.74
N LEU A 100 2.42 -8.49 -16.28
CA LEU A 100 1.44 -8.95 -17.27
C LEU A 100 2.13 -9.39 -18.57
N THR A 101 3.02 -8.57 -19.13
CA THR A 101 3.77 -8.90 -20.35
C THR A 101 4.62 -10.16 -20.17
N ARG A 102 5.30 -10.31 -19.03
CA ARG A 102 6.06 -11.52 -18.70
C ARG A 102 5.15 -12.75 -18.67
N ASN A 103 3.99 -12.67 -18.03
CA ASN A 103 3.06 -13.80 -17.95
C ASN A 103 2.54 -14.19 -19.34
N GLN A 104 2.24 -13.21 -20.20
CA GLN A 104 1.85 -13.44 -21.59
C GLN A 104 2.97 -14.13 -22.38
N LEU A 105 4.23 -13.71 -22.23
CA LEU A 105 5.37 -14.37 -22.88
C LEU A 105 5.56 -15.81 -22.40
N LEU A 106 5.41 -16.07 -21.10
CA LEU A 106 5.46 -17.42 -20.54
C LEU A 106 4.34 -18.30 -21.10
N GLU A 107 3.14 -17.76 -21.28
CA GLU A 107 2.01 -18.48 -21.87
C GLU A 107 2.25 -18.83 -23.34
N ILE A 108 2.76 -17.89 -24.14
CA ILE A 108 3.12 -18.11 -25.55
C ILE A 108 4.19 -19.20 -25.67
N SER A 109 5.29 -19.10 -24.89
CA SER A 109 6.36 -20.09 -24.90
C SER A 109 5.88 -21.49 -24.48
N ARG A 110 4.93 -21.57 -23.53
CA ARG A 110 4.32 -22.85 -23.13
C ARG A 110 3.46 -23.46 -24.23
N ARG A 111 2.70 -22.64 -24.98
CA ARG A 111 1.84 -23.10 -26.07
C ARG A 111 2.63 -23.60 -27.28
N ASN A 112 3.78 -22.99 -27.56
CA ASN A 112 4.64 -23.34 -28.70
C ASN A 112 5.67 -24.43 -28.39
N GLU A 113 5.73 -24.92 -27.14
CA GLU A 113 6.75 -25.88 -26.66
C GLU A 113 8.20 -25.38 -26.87
N ASP A 114 8.39 -24.05 -26.88
CA ASP A 114 9.66 -23.40 -27.18
C ASP A 114 10.69 -23.63 -26.06
N THR A 115 11.51 -24.68 -26.22
CA THR A 115 12.50 -25.07 -25.20
C THR A 115 13.66 -24.07 -25.09
N GLU A 116 14.00 -23.38 -26.19
CA GLU A 116 15.08 -22.39 -26.22
C GLU A 116 14.79 -21.15 -25.36
N PHE A 117 13.52 -20.71 -25.32
CA PHE A 117 13.11 -19.55 -24.51
C PHE A 117 12.85 -19.87 -23.05
N LYS A 118 12.80 -21.15 -22.68
CA LYS A 118 12.48 -21.59 -21.31
C LYS A 118 13.43 -21.02 -20.25
N VAL A 119 14.74 -21.13 -20.49
CA VAL A 119 15.77 -20.65 -19.53
C VAL A 119 15.80 -19.11 -19.45
N PRO A 120 15.86 -18.36 -20.57
CA PRO A 120 15.78 -16.90 -20.53
C PRO A 120 14.49 -16.35 -19.89
N LEU A 121 13.32 -16.93 -20.19
CA LEU A 121 12.05 -16.49 -19.61
C LEU A 121 11.95 -16.78 -18.11
N GLN A 122 12.52 -17.89 -17.64
CA GLN A 122 12.61 -18.15 -16.21
C GLN A 122 13.47 -17.10 -15.50
N ARG A 123 14.61 -16.71 -16.09
CA ARG A 123 15.46 -15.65 -15.54
C ARG A 123 14.73 -14.31 -15.52
N LEU A 124 14.05 -13.94 -16.61
CA LEU A 124 13.20 -12.76 -16.66
C LEU A 124 12.16 -12.80 -15.54
N SER A 125 11.52 -13.94 -15.31
CA SER A 125 10.53 -14.09 -14.25
C SER A 125 11.08 -13.85 -12.85
N ASN A 126 12.26 -14.37 -12.56
CA ASN A 126 12.89 -14.17 -11.27
C ASN A 126 13.24 -12.69 -11.06
N VAL A 127 13.87 -12.05 -12.06
CA VAL A 127 14.24 -10.62 -11.99
C VAL A 127 13.00 -9.73 -11.86
N THR A 128 11.91 -10.03 -12.58
CA THR A 128 10.66 -9.27 -12.42
C THR A 128 10.05 -9.44 -11.04
N ALA A 129 10.11 -10.64 -10.44
CA ALA A 129 9.61 -10.88 -9.09
C ALA A 129 10.43 -10.13 -8.04
N GLU A 130 11.77 -10.16 -8.14
CA GLU A 130 12.67 -9.41 -7.27
C GLU A 130 12.44 -7.90 -7.41
N LEU A 131 12.26 -7.40 -8.64
CA LEU A 131 11.92 -5.99 -8.87
C LEU A 131 10.59 -5.62 -8.23
N GLN A 132 9.56 -6.45 -8.39
CA GLN A 132 8.25 -6.22 -7.80
C GLN A 132 8.33 -6.17 -6.27
N GLU A 133 9.02 -7.12 -5.65
CA GLU A 133 9.24 -7.12 -4.20
C GLU A 133 10.00 -5.88 -3.75
N GLY A 134 11.06 -5.50 -4.47
CA GLY A 134 11.85 -4.30 -4.19
C GLY A 134 11.01 -3.03 -4.22
N VAL A 135 10.19 -2.83 -5.26
CA VAL A 135 9.31 -1.66 -5.35
C VAL A 135 8.25 -1.67 -4.25
N MET A 136 7.65 -2.82 -3.94
CA MET A 136 6.69 -2.93 -2.83
C MET A 136 7.31 -2.54 -1.49
N LYS A 137 8.56 -2.95 -1.21
CA LYS A 137 9.29 -2.56 0.00
C LYS A 137 9.50 -1.04 0.11
N THR A 138 9.79 -0.35 -1.00
CA THR A 138 9.98 1.12 -0.97
C THR A 138 8.74 1.91 -0.55
N ARG A 139 7.57 1.28 -0.59
CA ARG A 139 6.29 1.89 -0.22
C ARG A 139 5.87 1.59 1.21
N MET A 140 6.53 0.65 1.88
CA MET A 140 6.13 0.24 3.21
C MET A 140 6.31 1.40 4.20
N GLN A 141 5.38 1.51 5.13
CA GLN A 141 5.35 2.52 6.17
C GLN A 141 5.03 1.88 7.51
N PRO A 142 5.57 2.40 8.62
CA PRO A 142 5.24 1.90 9.95
C PRO A 142 3.75 2.10 10.23
N ILE A 143 3.08 1.03 10.67
CA ILE A 143 1.66 1.02 11.03
C ILE A 143 1.34 2.03 12.14
N GLY A 144 2.35 2.43 12.92
CA GLY A 144 2.36 3.58 13.82
C GLY A 144 1.64 4.82 13.28
N ASN A 145 1.79 5.09 11.99
CA ASN A 145 1.19 6.24 11.32
C ASN A 145 -0.34 6.16 11.21
N ALA A 146 -0.93 4.96 11.21
CA ALA A 146 -2.38 4.78 11.11
C ALA A 146 -3.10 5.21 12.38
N TRP A 147 -2.50 4.97 13.55
CA TRP A 147 -3.17 5.17 14.83
C TRP A 147 -2.71 6.40 15.62
N GLN A 148 -1.96 7.32 15.02
CA GLN A 148 -1.49 8.56 15.67
C GLN A 148 -2.62 9.39 16.32
N LYS A 149 -3.85 9.29 15.80
CA LYS A 149 -5.02 10.01 16.33
C LYS A 149 -5.76 9.25 17.45
N LEU A 150 -5.54 7.94 17.60
CA LEU A 150 -6.27 7.10 18.55
C LEU A 150 -6.13 7.56 20.00
N PRO A 151 -4.94 7.98 20.51
CA PRO A 151 -4.82 8.43 21.90
C PRO A 151 -5.72 9.62 22.24
N ARG A 152 -5.94 10.52 21.27
CA ARG A 152 -6.87 11.64 21.45
C ARG A 152 -8.31 11.14 21.45
N ILE A 153 -8.68 10.32 20.47
CA ILE A 153 -10.03 9.78 20.33
C ILE A 153 -10.43 8.99 21.60
N VAL A 154 -9.53 8.18 22.15
CA VAL A 154 -9.80 7.41 23.39
C VAL A 154 -9.98 8.33 24.60
N ARG A 155 -9.18 9.39 24.75
CA ARG A 155 -9.39 10.38 25.83
C ARG A 155 -10.73 11.09 25.73
N ASP A 156 -11.12 11.48 24.52
CA ASP A 156 -12.40 12.14 24.28
C ASP A 156 -13.57 11.19 24.61
N LEU A 157 -13.50 9.93 24.16
CA LEU A 157 -14.50 8.89 24.48
C LEU A 157 -14.56 8.57 25.97
N SER A 158 -13.42 8.51 26.66
CA SER A 158 -13.36 8.29 28.11
C SER A 158 -14.11 9.39 28.86
N GLY A 159 -13.95 10.65 28.45
CA GLY A 159 -14.68 11.79 29.01
C GLY A 159 -16.18 11.78 28.67
N GLU A 160 -16.53 11.45 27.42
CA GLU A 160 -17.92 11.40 26.94
C GLU A 160 -18.74 10.30 27.64
N LEU A 161 -18.15 9.12 27.81
CA LEU A 161 -18.81 7.95 28.41
C LEU A 161 -18.66 7.88 29.93
N GLY A 162 -17.77 8.70 30.52
CA GLY A 162 -17.45 8.66 31.95
C GLY A 162 -16.75 7.37 32.40
N LYS A 163 -16.11 6.63 31.48
CA LYS A 163 -15.38 5.40 31.77
C LYS A 163 -13.88 5.67 31.84
N GLN A 164 -13.17 4.97 32.73
CA GLN A 164 -11.71 4.95 32.68
C GLN A 164 -11.25 3.99 31.58
N ILE A 165 -10.54 4.51 30.58
CA ILE A 165 -10.04 3.74 29.44
C ILE A 165 -8.52 3.95 29.34
N GLU A 166 -7.77 2.86 29.31
CA GLU A 166 -6.33 2.84 29.06
C GLU A 166 -6.07 2.32 27.64
N LEU A 167 -5.24 3.04 26.88
CA LEU A 167 -4.87 2.66 25.51
C LEU A 167 -3.40 2.24 25.46
N GLU A 168 -3.15 0.97 25.18
CA GLU A 168 -1.84 0.42 24.90
C GLU A 168 -1.70 0.13 23.41
N MET A 169 -0.54 0.44 22.82
CA MET A 169 -0.25 0.21 21.41
C MET A 169 1.11 -0.51 21.29
N HIS A 170 1.12 -1.67 20.63
CA HIS A 170 2.32 -2.47 20.42
C HIS A 170 2.62 -2.62 18.92
N GLY A 171 3.91 -2.71 18.57
CA GLY A 171 4.36 -2.97 17.20
C GLY A 171 4.19 -1.79 16.23
N ALA A 172 4.29 -0.55 16.72
CA ALA A 172 4.16 0.66 15.89
C ALA A 172 5.19 0.75 14.75
N ASP A 173 6.31 0.07 14.91
CA ASP A 173 7.40 -0.09 13.94
C ASP A 173 7.12 -1.15 12.86
N THR A 174 6.07 -1.97 13.00
CA THR A 174 5.69 -2.96 12.00
C THR A 174 5.34 -2.27 10.69
N GLU A 175 5.99 -2.67 9.61
CA GLU A 175 5.81 -2.05 8.31
C GLU A 175 4.60 -2.65 7.56
N LEU A 176 3.85 -1.79 6.87
CA LEU A 176 2.71 -2.16 6.04
C LEU A 176 2.72 -1.34 4.75
N ASP A 177 2.14 -1.87 3.67
CA ASP A 177 1.93 -1.09 2.45
C ASP A 177 1.11 0.18 2.74
N ARG A 178 1.50 1.29 2.10
CA ARG A 178 0.90 2.60 2.33
C ARG A 178 -0.60 2.67 1.99
N GLN A 179 -1.04 2.03 0.90
CA GLN A 179 -2.47 2.01 0.53
C GLN A 179 -3.26 1.26 1.59
N VAL A 180 -2.76 0.10 2.03
CA VAL A 180 -3.38 -0.66 3.11
C VAL A 180 -3.41 0.19 4.38
N LEU A 181 -2.33 0.89 4.72
CA LEU A 181 -2.24 1.78 5.87
C LEU A 181 -3.30 2.89 5.82
N ASP A 182 -3.55 3.47 4.65
CA ASP A 182 -4.57 4.50 4.48
C ASP A 182 -5.99 3.91 4.60
N LEU A 183 -6.23 2.69 4.11
CA LEU A 183 -7.52 2.00 4.20
C LEU A 183 -7.88 1.55 5.62
N ILE A 184 -6.90 1.16 6.44
CA ILE A 184 -7.18 0.63 7.80
C ILE A 184 -7.46 1.73 8.84
N LYS A 185 -7.10 2.99 8.56
CA LYS A 185 -7.24 4.11 9.52
C LYS A 185 -8.67 4.27 10.06
N ASP A 186 -9.64 4.26 9.16
CA ASP A 186 -11.05 4.45 9.52
C ASP A 186 -11.65 3.22 10.21
N PRO A 187 -11.47 1.97 9.69
CA PRO A 187 -11.85 0.75 10.40
C PRO A 187 -11.25 0.64 11.81
N LEU A 188 -9.96 0.96 11.99
CA LEU A 188 -9.33 0.98 13.32
C LEU A 188 -10.02 1.96 14.25
N THR A 189 -10.33 3.15 13.76
CA THR A 189 -11.07 4.16 14.53
C THR A 189 -12.45 3.65 14.94
N HIS A 190 -13.16 2.97 14.03
CA HIS A 190 -14.47 2.38 14.31
C HIS A 190 -14.38 1.27 15.36
N MET A 191 -13.41 0.36 15.26
CA MET A 191 -13.22 -0.70 16.25
C MET A 191 -12.93 -0.14 17.64
N VAL A 192 -12.11 0.90 17.74
CA VAL A 192 -11.81 1.58 19.01
C VAL A 192 -13.05 2.21 19.61
N ARG A 193 -13.85 2.91 18.79
CA ARG A 193 -15.14 3.49 19.24
C ARG A 193 -16.11 2.44 19.72
N ASN A 194 -16.21 1.31 19.01
CA ASN A 194 -17.10 0.21 19.37
C ASN A 194 -16.66 -0.50 20.67
N SER A 195 -15.38 -0.43 21.00
CA SER A 195 -14.82 -1.07 22.19
C SER A 195 -14.90 -0.20 23.45
N ALA A 196 -15.09 1.12 23.29
CA ALA A 196 -15.15 2.10 24.38
C ALA A 196 -16.50 2.06 25.13
#